data_AF-A0A4P1S2G0-F1
#
_entry.id   AF-A0A4P1S2G0-F1
#
_cell.length_a   1.000
_cell.length_b   1.000
_cell.length_c   1.000
_cell.angle_alpha   90.00
_cell.angle_beta   90.00
_cell.angle_gamma   90.00
#
_symmetry.space_group_name_H-M   'P 1'
#
loop_
_entity.id
_entity.type
_entity.pdbx_description
1 polymer ?
#
loop_
_entity_poly.entity_id
_entity_poly.type
_entity_poly.pdbx_seq_one_letter_code
_entity_poly.pdbx_strand_id
1 'polypeptide(L)'
;MTENNTIVRFTLNERIQHLLAIIAFIMLFVSGFALKYSDNAIGKWLIHLLGGMENRSTVHYLGGILLIVIGLYHILYLFVTSRGRDQFHRLLFRAADWKAIRASFFNLFSFRRPAIAHGRFTTRQKLQFWLVVGGSLSMGVSGLLIWFHDETMSLFSKWFWDFLFVLHSHGAMLVFLVIVIWHMYDVHLREAFPMDNSWLNGRFSLERLKAEHPLEYEELLASGQIEDKEDEK
;
A
#
# COMPACT_ATOMS: atom_id res chain seq x y z
N MET A 1 26.32 26.17 2.66
CA MET A 1 25.20 25.29 3.03
C MET A 1 25.05 24.27 1.90
N THR A 2 25.64 23.09 2.05
CA THR A 2 25.81 22.12 0.97
C THR A 2 24.49 21.40 0.68
N GLU A 3 23.91 21.68 -0.48
CA GLU A 3 22.80 20.94 -1.07
C GLU A 3 23.23 19.49 -1.37
N ASN A 4 22.78 18.58 -0.50
CA ASN A 4 22.27 17.23 -0.80
C ASN A 4 22.72 16.18 0.23
N ASN A 5 22.27 16.35 1.47
CA ASN A 5 22.25 15.30 2.49
C ASN A 5 21.05 14.35 2.30
N THR A 6 20.75 13.97 1.06
CA THR A 6 19.55 13.19 0.70
C THR A 6 19.87 12.03 -0.22
N ILE A 7 19.16 10.91 -0.07
CA ILE A 7 19.25 9.74 -0.93
C ILE A 7 17.96 9.57 -1.74
N VAL A 8 18.05 8.84 -2.86
CA VAL A 8 16.88 8.42 -3.63
C VAL A 8 16.22 7.24 -2.93
N ARG A 9 15.11 7.50 -2.25
CA ARG A 9 14.26 6.49 -1.64
C ARG A 9 13.43 5.79 -2.67
N PHE A 10 12.58 6.53 -3.39
CA PHE A 10 11.68 5.98 -4.41
C PHE A 10 12.01 6.57 -5.77
N THR A 11 12.23 5.70 -6.75
CA THR A 11 12.44 6.10 -8.15
C THR A 11 11.20 6.74 -8.74
N LEU A 12 11.35 7.44 -9.87
CA LEU A 12 10.20 7.95 -10.61
C LEU A 12 9.22 6.83 -10.98
N ASN A 13 9.72 5.66 -11.40
CA ASN A 13 8.89 4.51 -11.74
C ASN A 13 8.02 4.05 -10.56
N GLU A 14 8.61 3.86 -9.38
CA GLU A 14 7.89 3.45 -8.16
C GLU A 14 6.82 4.48 -7.76
N ARG A 15 7.14 5.77 -7.90
CA ARG A 15 6.18 6.85 -7.59
C ARG A 15 5.02 6.92 -8.58
N ILE A 16 5.27 6.72 -9.87
CA ILE A 16 4.21 6.64 -10.88
C ILE A 16 3.31 5.44 -10.61
N GLN A 17 3.88 4.27 -10.31
CA GLN A 17 3.10 3.09 -9.94
C GLN A 17 2.20 3.36 -8.72
N HIS A 18 2.75 4.01 -7.69
CA HIS A 18 2.01 4.39 -6.50
C HIS A 18 0.87 5.38 -6.83
N LEU A 19 1.14 6.41 -7.62
CA LEU A 19 0.13 7.39 -8.03
C LEU A 19 -1.02 6.75 -8.82
N LEU A 20 -0.71 5.87 -9.76
CA LEU A 20 -1.71 5.13 -10.52
C LEU A 20 -2.53 4.20 -9.63
N ALA A 21 -1.89 3.55 -8.64
CA ALA A 21 -2.59 2.74 -7.65
C ALA A 21 -3.54 3.58 -6.78
N ILE A 22 -3.15 4.79 -6.36
CA ILE A 22 -4.02 5.72 -5.64
C ILE A 22 -5.23 6.10 -6.49
N ILE A 23 -5.02 6.47 -7.77
CA ILE A 23 -6.10 6.84 -8.68
C ILE A 23 -7.08 5.67 -8.84
N ALA A 24 -6.58 4.46 -9.10
CA ALA A 24 -7.40 3.26 -9.22
C ALA A 24 -8.19 2.98 -7.94
N PHE A 25 -7.54 3.09 -6.77
CA PHE A 25 -8.18 2.91 -5.48
C PHE A 25 -9.32 3.91 -5.25
N ILE A 26 -9.11 5.19 -5.55
CA ILE A 26 -10.15 6.22 -5.40
C ILE A 26 -11.33 5.93 -6.33
N MET A 27 -11.06 5.61 -7.60
CA MET A 27 -12.11 5.26 -8.58
C MET A 27 -12.94 4.06 -8.08
N LEU A 28 -12.27 2.98 -7.68
CA LEU A 28 -12.90 1.76 -7.20
C LEU A 28 -13.68 1.97 -5.90
N PHE A 29 -13.10 2.68 -4.94
CA PHE A 29 -13.74 2.92 -3.65
C PHE A 29 -14.96 3.82 -3.82
N VAL A 30 -14.84 4.97 -4.50
CA VAL A 30 -15.94 5.92 -4.66
C VAL A 30 -17.12 5.27 -5.40
N SER A 31 -16.84 4.58 -6.50
CA SER A 31 -17.88 3.87 -7.26
C SER A 31 -18.45 2.66 -6.48
N GLY A 32 -17.62 1.84 -5.85
CA GLY A 32 -18.07 0.68 -5.08
C GLY A 32 -18.88 1.07 -3.84
N PHE A 33 -18.45 2.11 -3.13
CA PHE A 33 -19.17 2.68 -1.98
C PHE A 33 -20.53 3.23 -2.41
N ALA A 34 -20.58 3.94 -3.53
CA ALA A 34 -21.82 4.47 -4.10
C ALA A 34 -22.84 3.36 -4.39
N LEU A 35 -22.40 2.21 -4.94
CA LEU A 35 -23.26 1.05 -5.14
C LEU A 35 -23.74 0.44 -3.81
N LYS A 36 -22.79 0.18 -2.90
CA LYS A 36 -23.07 -0.50 -1.62
C LYS A 36 -24.11 0.24 -0.76
N TYR A 37 -24.07 1.56 -0.79
CA TYR A 37 -24.95 2.44 0.02
C TYR A 37 -25.97 3.20 -0.83
N SER A 38 -26.34 2.64 -1.98
CA SER A 38 -27.25 3.26 -2.94
C SER A 38 -28.67 3.54 -2.40
N ASP A 39 -29.03 2.92 -1.29
CA ASP A 39 -30.30 3.13 -0.58
C ASP A 39 -30.33 4.43 0.24
N ASN A 40 -29.18 4.94 0.69
CA ASN A 40 -29.08 6.12 1.53
C ASN A 40 -28.71 7.41 0.76
N ALA A 41 -28.76 8.56 1.44
CA ALA A 41 -28.54 9.87 0.84
C ALA A 41 -27.12 10.04 0.26
N ILE A 42 -26.10 9.49 0.93
CA ILE A 42 -24.70 9.63 0.51
C ILE A 42 -24.45 8.82 -0.76
N GLY A 43 -24.93 7.56 -0.81
CA GLY A 43 -24.78 6.75 -2.01
C GLY A 43 -25.52 7.33 -3.20
N LYS A 44 -26.75 7.82 -3.01
CA LYS A 44 -27.50 8.53 -4.07
C LYS A 44 -26.78 9.78 -4.56
N TRP A 45 -26.22 10.57 -3.65
CA TRP A 45 -25.41 11.74 -4.01
C TRP A 45 -24.16 11.36 -4.82
N LEU A 46 -23.43 10.33 -4.40
CA LEU A 46 -22.26 9.83 -5.14
C LEU A 46 -22.63 9.28 -6.52
N ILE A 47 -23.74 8.55 -6.65
CA ILE A 47 -24.24 8.07 -7.94
C ILE A 47 -24.54 9.27 -8.86
N HIS A 48 -25.16 10.33 -8.34
CA HIS A 48 -25.42 11.54 -9.11
C HIS A 48 -24.13 12.27 -9.51
N LEU A 49 -23.17 12.41 -8.59
CA LEU A 49 -21.85 12.99 -8.85
C LEU A 49 -21.10 12.23 -9.95
N LEU A 50 -21.22 10.90 -9.94
CA LEU A 50 -20.65 10.03 -10.95
C LEU A 50 -21.46 10.02 -12.26
N GLY A 51 -22.51 10.84 -12.43
CA GLY A 51 -23.27 10.91 -13.67
C GLY A 51 -24.30 9.79 -13.87
N GLY A 52 -24.71 9.12 -12.79
CA GLY A 52 -25.73 8.06 -12.80
C GLY A 52 -25.17 6.65 -12.61
N MET A 53 -26.07 5.68 -12.55
CA MET A 53 -25.71 4.27 -12.25
C MET A 53 -24.84 3.63 -13.32
N GLU A 54 -25.09 3.93 -14.59
CA GLU A 54 -24.31 3.41 -15.71
C GLU A 54 -22.86 3.93 -15.66
N ASN A 55 -22.68 5.25 -15.57
CA ASN A 55 -21.34 5.83 -15.53
C ASN A 55 -20.58 5.46 -14.25
N ARG A 56 -21.27 5.27 -13.11
CA ARG A 56 -20.67 4.70 -11.89
C ARG A 56 -20.09 3.31 -12.17
N SER A 57 -20.81 2.43 -12.86
CA SER A 57 -20.31 1.10 -13.22
C SER A 57 -19.10 1.21 -14.15
N THR A 58 -19.14 2.08 -15.15
CA THR A 58 -18.01 2.35 -16.04
C THR A 58 -16.77 2.80 -15.27
N VAL A 59 -16.91 3.74 -14.34
CA VAL A 59 -15.80 4.19 -13.47
C VAL A 59 -15.24 3.03 -12.65
N HIS A 60 -16.09 2.16 -12.12
CA HIS A 60 -15.65 0.99 -11.37
C HIS A 60 -14.84 0.03 -12.24
N TYR A 61 -15.32 -0.29 -13.45
CA TYR A 61 -14.62 -1.17 -14.38
C TYR A 61 -13.28 -0.60 -14.83
N LEU A 62 -13.23 0.70 -15.16
CA LEU A 62 -11.97 1.36 -15.53
C LEU A 62 -10.98 1.37 -14.37
N GLY A 63 -11.44 1.62 -13.14
CA GLY A 63 -10.61 1.53 -11.94
C GLY A 63 -10.09 0.09 -11.71
N GLY A 64 -10.92 -0.92 -11.95
CA GLY A 64 -10.55 -2.32 -11.84
C GLY A 64 -9.51 -2.74 -12.86
N ILE A 65 -9.71 -2.39 -14.13
CA ILE A 65 -8.72 -2.62 -15.20
C ILE A 65 -7.41 -1.93 -14.85
N LEU A 66 -7.46 -0.66 -14.44
CA LEU A 66 -6.26 0.10 -14.08
C LEU A 66 -5.49 -0.57 -12.93
N LEU A 67 -6.19 -1.00 -11.88
CA LEU A 67 -5.60 -1.70 -10.75
C LEU A 67 -4.95 -3.03 -11.16
N ILE A 68 -5.61 -3.81 -12.01
CA ILE A 68 -5.07 -5.08 -12.53
C ILE A 68 -3.82 -4.82 -13.37
N VAL A 69 -3.88 -3.88 -14.31
CA VAL A 69 -2.76 -3.55 -15.19
C VAL A 69 -1.56 -3.07 -14.39
N ILE A 70 -1.75 -2.14 -13.44
CA ILE A 70 -0.64 -1.64 -12.62
C ILE A 70 -0.12 -2.71 -11.66
N GLY A 71 -0.99 -3.59 -11.15
CA GLY A 71 -0.60 -4.73 -10.31
C GLY A 71 0.26 -5.73 -11.06
N LEU A 72 -0.12 -6.09 -12.29
CA LEU A 72 0.68 -6.96 -13.17
C LEU A 72 2.02 -6.31 -13.53
N TYR A 73 2.01 -5.02 -13.86
CA TYR A 73 3.24 -4.27 -14.08
C TYR A 73 4.15 -4.27 -12.84
N HIS A 74 3.59 -4.07 -11.65
CA HIS A 74 4.33 -4.09 -10.39
C HIS A 74 4.96 -5.46 -10.14
N ILE A 75 4.21 -6.55 -10.35
CA ILE A 75 4.73 -7.92 -10.24
C ILE A 75 5.90 -8.11 -11.21
N LEU A 76 5.75 -7.74 -12.48
CA LEU A 76 6.84 -7.83 -13.46
C LEU A 76 8.06 -6.99 -13.02
N TYR A 77 7.84 -5.77 -12.55
CA TYR A 77 8.91 -4.92 -12.02
C TYR A 77 9.68 -5.60 -10.88
N LEU A 78 8.97 -6.20 -9.92
CA LEU A 78 9.57 -6.89 -8.76
C LEU A 78 10.41 -8.11 -9.15
N PHE A 79 10.03 -8.87 -10.18
CA PHE A 79 10.74 -10.10 -10.54
C PHE A 79 11.79 -9.89 -11.65
N VAL A 80 11.57 -8.96 -12.57
CA VAL A 80 12.43 -8.78 -13.76
C VAL A 80 13.58 -7.80 -13.48
N THR A 81 13.34 -6.74 -12.71
CA THR A 81 14.37 -5.71 -12.49
C THR A 81 15.24 -6.02 -11.26
N SER A 82 16.53 -5.67 -11.31
CA SER A 82 17.43 -5.86 -10.17
C SER A 82 16.96 -5.08 -8.94
N ARG A 83 16.51 -3.84 -9.16
CA ARG A 83 15.97 -2.99 -8.09
C ARG A 83 14.68 -3.58 -7.51
N GLY A 84 13.74 -4.00 -8.35
CA GLY A 84 12.50 -4.62 -7.90
C GLY A 84 12.73 -5.88 -7.07
N ARG A 85 13.68 -6.75 -7.48
CA ARG A 85 14.04 -7.95 -6.71
C ARG A 85 14.63 -7.60 -5.35
N ASP A 86 15.54 -6.63 -5.30
CA ASP A 86 16.09 -6.13 -4.04
C ASP A 86 14.98 -5.59 -3.11
N GLN A 87 14.07 -4.75 -3.63
CA GLN A 87 12.93 -4.25 -2.84
C GLN A 87 12.04 -5.39 -2.34
N PHE A 88 11.73 -6.36 -3.19
CA PHE A 88 10.93 -7.53 -2.83
C PHE A 88 11.60 -8.33 -1.69
N HIS A 89 12.90 -8.62 -1.80
CA HIS A 89 13.63 -9.31 -0.74
C HIS A 89 13.65 -8.54 0.59
N ARG A 90 13.67 -7.21 0.55
CA ARG A 90 13.58 -6.35 1.73
C ARG A 90 12.18 -6.33 2.35
N LEU A 91 11.14 -6.60 1.57
CA LEU A 91 9.74 -6.68 2.03
C LEU A 91 9.37 -8.02 2.66
N LEU A 92 10.19 -9.07 2.47
CA LEU A 92 9.98 -10.35 3.14
C LEU A 92 10.16 -10.20 4.66
N PHE A 93 9.31 -10.91 5.41
CA PHE A 93 9.43 -11.00 6.86
C PHE A 93 10.68 -11.77 7.26
N ARG A 94 11.48 -11.21 8.15
CA ARG A 94 12.63 -11.85 8.79
C ARG A 94 12.29 -12.26 10.22
N ALA A 95 13.13 -13.06 10.85
CA ALA A 95 12.92 -13.46 12.26
C ALA A 95 12.77 -12.26 13.21
N ALA A 96 13.47 -11.15 12.94
CA ALA A 96 13.34 -9.91 13.71
C ALA A 96 11.94 -9.28 13.62
N ASP A 97 11.27 -9.39 12.47
CA ASP A 97 9.92 -8.86 12.28
C ASP A 97 8.89 -9.62 13.14
N TRP A 98 9.01 -10.94 13.25
CA TRP A 98 8.14 -11.73 14.12
C TRP A 98 8.35 -11.41 15.60
N LYS A 99 9.59 -11.17 16.02
CA LYS A 99 9.89 -10.66 17.37
C LYS A 99 9.25 -9.29 17.60
N ALA A 100 9.31 -8.41 16.60
CA ALA A 100 8.68 -7.08 16.66
C ALA A 100 7.16 -7.17 16.78
N ILE A 101 6.50 -7.97 15.94
CA ILE A 101 5.05 -8.21 15.99
C ILE A 101 4.64 -8.74 17.36
N ARG A 102 5.36 -9.77 17.85
CA ARG A 102 5.09 -10.36 19.16
C ARG A 102 5.26 -9.33 20.27
N ALA A 103 6.36 -8.57 20.26
CA ALA A 103 6.59 -7.53 21.25
C ALA A 103 5.51 -6.44 21.21
N SER A 104 5.06 -6.01 20.03
CA SER A 104 3.96 -5.05 19.90
C SER A 104 2.65 -5.60 20.45
N PHE A 105 2.35 -6.88 20.23
CA PHE A 105 1.14 -7.52 20.75
C PHE A 105 1.14 -7.61 22.29
N PHE A 106 2.24 -8.06 22.88
CA PHE A 106 2.32 -8.22 24.34
C PHE A 106 2.57 -6.91 25.10
N ASN A 107 3.10 -5.87 24.44
CA ASN A 107 3.34 -4.55 25.02
C ASN A 107 2.29 -3.51 24.61
N LEU A 108 1.10 -3.94 24.18
CA LEU A 108 0.07 -3.04 23.64
C LEU A 108 -0.32 -1.90 24.62
N PHE A 109 -0.23 -2.17 25.93
CA PHE A 109 -0.51 -1.22 27.01
C PHE A 109 0.74 -0.58 27.63
N SER A 110 1.93 -0.88 27.09
CA SER A 110 3.20 -0.35 27.59
C SER A 110 3.62 0.87 26.78
N PHE A 111 3.99 1.95 27.47
CA PHE A 111 4.57 3.13 26.83
C PHE A 111 6.01 2.89 26.33
N ARG A 112 6.64 1.78 26.71
CA ARG A 112 7.99 1.43 26.24
C ARG A 112 7.92 0.79 24.86
N ARG A 113 8.40 1.52 23.86
CA ARG A 113 8.60 0.98 22.51
C ARG A 113 9.90 0.17 22.49
N PRO A 114 9.88 -1.12 22.10
CA PRO A 114 11.13 -1.86 21.93
C PRO A 114 11.95 -1.19 20.82
N ALA A 115 13.20 -0.85 21.13
CA ALA A 115 14.14 -0.34 20.15
C ALA A 115 14.55 -1.49 19.23
N ILE A 116 13.82 -1.65 18.12
CA ILE A 116 14.11 -2.66 17.11
C ILE A 116 14.71 -1.91 15.93
N ALA A 117 15.99 -2.15 15.69
CA ALA A 117 16.67 -1.57 14.53
C ALA A 117 15.96 -2.01 13.25
N HIS A 118 15.61 -1.04 12.42
CA HIS A 118 14.88 -1.26 11.17
C HIS A 118 15.83 -1.15 9.98
N GLY A 119 15.65 -2.04 9.01
CA GLY A 119 16.22 -1.87 7.67
C GLY A 119 15.33 -0.97 6.83
N ARG A 120 15.43 -1.11 5.51
CA ARG A 120 14.68 -0.26 4.57
C ARG A 120 13.18 -0.21 4.77
N PHE A 121 12.56 -1.30 5.18
CA PHE A 121 11.14 -1.29 5.56
C PHE A 121 11.03 -1.71 7.01
N THR A 122 10.31 -0.91 7.79
CA THR A 122 9.93 -1.29 9.16
C THR A 122 8.94 -2.46 9.09
N THR A 123 8.83 -3.23 10.18
CA THR A 123 7.89 -4.35 10.25
C THR A 123 6.45 -3.95 9.96
N ARG A 124 6.06 -2.73 10.35
CA ARG A 124 4.73 -2.16 10.10
C ARG A 124 4.52 -1.84 8.62
N GLN A 125 5.51 -1.24 7.96
CA GLN A 125 5.48 -1.00 6.52
C GLN A 125 5.36 -2.31 5.73
N LYS A 126 6.09 -3.37 6.14
CA LYS A 126 5.94 -4.71 5.54
C LYS A 126 4.54 -5.28 5.72
N LEU A 127 3.97 -5.16 6.93
CA LEU A 127 2.60 -5.60 7.21
C LEU A 127 1.58 -4.87 6.33
N GLN A 128 1.66 -3.54 6.25
CA GLN A 128 0.79 -2.75 5.38
C GLN A 128 0.94 -3.17 3.92
N PHE A 129 2.18 -3.34 3.43
CA PHE A 129 2.44 -3.80 2.07
C PHE A 129 1.72 -5.13 1.79
N TRP A 130 1.91 -6.14 2.63
CA TRP A 130 1.30 -7.46 2.42
C TRP A 130 -0.22 -7.45 2.58
N LEU A 131 -0.77 -6.61 3.47
CA LEU A 131 -2.22 -6.41 3.59
C LEU A 131 -2.80 -5.77 2.33
N VAL A 132 -2.14 -4.75 1.77
CA VAL A 132 -2.58 -4.10 0.53
C VAL A 132 -2.43 -5.02 -0.68
N VAL A 133 -1.34 -5.78 -0.79
CA VAL A 133 -1.16 -6.77 -1.86
C VAL A 133 -2.22 -7.87 -1.77
N GLY A 134 -2.41 -8.48 -0.60
CA GLY A 134 -3.43 -9.51 -0.39
C GLY A 134 -4.85 -8.98 -0.63
N GLY A 135 -5.14 -7.76 -0.16
CA GLY A 135 -6.40 -7.06 -0.41
C GLY A 135 -6.62 -6.80 -1.90
N SER A 136 -5.61 -6.32 -2.62
CA SER A 136 -5.70 -6.04 -4.05
C SER A 136 -5.90 -7.30 -4.88
N LEU A 137 -5.19 -8.40 -4.56
CA LEU A 137 -5.39 -9.70 -5.19
C LEU A 137 -6.80 -10.24 -4.92
N SER A 138 -7.26 -10.16 -3.67
CA SER A 138 -8.62 -10.54 -3.28
C SER A 138 -9.67 -9.76 -4.09
N MET A 139 -9.54 -8.43 -4.19
CA MET A 139 -10.47 -7.57 -4.94
C MET A 139 -10.40 -7.83 -6.44
N GLY A 140 -9.20 -8.00 -7.01
CA GLY A 140 -9.00 -8.28 -8.43
C GLY A 140 -9.62 -9.62 -8.83
N VAL A 141 -9.36 -10.68 -8.08
CA VAL A 141 -9.91 -12.01 -8.37
C VAL A 141 -11.41 -12.04 -8.17
N SER A 142 -11.91 -11.58 -7.02
CA SER A 142 -13.36 -11.57 -6.76
C SER A 142 -14.13 -10.66 -7.72
N GLY A 143 -13.55 -9.51 -8.08
CA GLY A 143 -14.14 -8.59 -9.05
C GLY A 143 -14.21 -9.17 -10.46
N LEU A 144 -13.16 -9.86 -10.92
CA LEU A 144 -13.18 -10.56 -12.20
C LEU A 144 -14.23 -11.68 -12.23
N LEU A 145 -14.30 -12.49 -11.17
CA LEU A 145 -15.32 -13.56 -11.08
C LEU A 145 -16.74 -12.98 -11.06
N ILE A 146 -16.97 -11.87 -10.36
CA ILE A 146 -18.27 -11.18 -10.38
C ILE A 146 -18.58 -10.59 -11.75
N TRP A 147 -17.57 -10.07 -12.45
CA TRP A 147 -17.73 -9.50 -13.80
C TRP A 147 -18.14 -10.58 -14.80
N PHE A 148 -17.48 -11.74 -14.79
CA PHE A 148 -17.82 -12.91 -15.61
C PHE A 148 -18.87 -13.78 -14.90
N HIS A 149 -20.06 -13.22 -14.68
CA HIS A 149 -21.14 -13.85 -13.91
C HIS A 149 -21.51 -15.23 -14.47
N ASP A 150 -21.80 -15.32 -15.77
CA ASP A 150 -22.36 -16.53 -16.38
C ASP A 150 -21.32 -17.67 -16.38
N GLU A 151 -20.07 -17.36 -16.67
CA GLU A 151 -18.95 -18.30 -16.59
C GLU A 151 -18.74 -18.77 -15.15
N THR A 152 -18.72 -17.84 -14.19
CA THR A 152 -18.53 -18.17 -12.78
C THR A 152 -19.67 -19.04 -12.25
N MET A 153 -20.92 -18.72 -12.59
CA MET A 153 -22.10 -19.51 -12.19
C MET A 153 -22.19 -20.87 -12.87
N SER A 154 -21.55 -21.06 -14.03
CA SER A 154 -21.44 -22.37 -14.69
C SER A 154 -20.43 -23.30 -14.00
N LEU A 155 -19.41 -22.72 -13.35
CA LEU A 155 -18.31 -23.45 -12.71
C LEU A 155 -18.53 -23.68 -11.20
N PHE A 156 -19.25 -22.77 -10.54
CA PHE A 156 -19.36 -22.75 -9.09
C PHE A 156 -20.81 -22.73 -8.61
N SER A 157 -21.02 -23.16 -7.36
CA SER A 157 -22.34 -23.16 -6.73
C SER A 157 -22.76 -21.77 -6.25
N LYS A 158 -24.07 -21.59 -6.02
CA LYS A 158 -24.64 -20.35 -5.48
C LYS A 158 -24.00 -19.88 -4.17
N TRP A 159 -23.60 -20.81 -3.29
CA TRP A 159 -22.91 -20.45 -2.05
C TRP A 159 -21.57 -19.74 -2.32
N PHE A 160 -20.81 -20.19 -3.31
CA PHE A 160 -19.55 -19.56 -3.69
C PHE A 160 -19.78 -18.15 -4.23
N TRP A 161 -20.83 -17.97 -5.03
CA TRP A 161 -21.25 -16.66 -5.52
C TRP A 161 -21.61 -15.69 -4.39
N ASP A 162 -22.36 -16.14 -3.39
CA ASP A 162 -22.68 -15.32 -2.21
C ASP A 162 -21.42 -14.96 -1.41
N PHE A 163 -20.50 -15.91 -1.27
CA PHE A 163 -19.20 -15.66 -0.67
C PHE A 163 -18.40 -14.60 -1.44
N LEU A 164 -18.37 -14.65 -2.78
CA LEU A 164 -17.67 -13.65 -3.60
C LEU A 164 -18.22 -12.25 -3.36
N PHE A 165 -19.54 -12.07 -3.31
CA PHE A 165 -20.15 -10.78 -3.03
C PHE A 165 -19.81 -10.26 -1.62
N VAL A 166 -19.86 -11.14 -0.61
CA VAL A 166 -19.47 -10.78 0.76
C VAL A 166 -17.99 -10.39 0.79
N LEU A 167 -17.12 -11.22 0.21
CA LEU A 167 -15.68 -11.00 0.15
C LEU A 167 -15.37 -9.68 -0.55
N HIS A 168 -15.92 -9.45 -1.74
CA HIS A 168 -15.66 -8.24 -2.53
C HIS A 168 -16.20 -7.00 -1.80
N SER A 169 -17.47 -7.00 -1.37
CA SER A 169 -18.10 -5.82 -0.76
C SER A 169 -17.60 -5.50 0.65
N HIS A 170 -17.47 -6.50 1.52
CA HIS A 170 -17.00 -6.27 2.90
C HIS A 170 -15.47 -6.23 2.97
N GLY A 171 -14.79 -7.05 2.17
CA GLY A 171 -13.33 -6.99 2.04
C GLY A 171 -12.85 -5.65 1.49
N ALA A 172 -13.54 -5.05 0.51
CA ALA A 172 -13.23 -3.70 0.04
C ALA A 172 -13.30 -2.65 1.17
N MET A 173 -14.31 -2.75 2.04
CA MET A 173 -14.42 -1.85 3.19
C MET A 173 -13.27 -2.04 4.19
N LEU A 174 -12.85 -3.29 4.43
CA LEU A 174 -11.70 -3.58 5.28
C LEU A 174 -10.42 -2.96 4.70
N VAL A 175 -10.17 -3.13 3.40
CA VAL A 175 -9.02 -2.54 2.71
C VAL A 175 -9.05 -1.01 2.80
N PHE A 176 -10.22 -0.41 2.60
CA PHE A 176 -10.40 1.03 2.77
C PHE A 176 -10.05 1.51 4.18
N LEU A 177 -10.54 0.82 5.21
CA LEU A 177 -10.25 1.18 6.60
C LEU A 177 -8.76 1.04 6.93
N VAL A 178 -8.10 0.00 6.43
CA VAL A 178 -6.64 -0.15 6.59
C VAL A 178 -5.91 1.03 5.94
N ILE A 179 -6.31 1.46 4.75
CA ILE A 179 -5.67 2.58 4.06
C ILE A 179 -5.94 3.91 4.79
N VAL A 180 -7.20 4.23 5.09
CA VAL A 180 -7.57 5.54 5.66
C VAL A 180 -7.16 5.68 7.12
N ILE A 181 -7.31 4.64 7.94
CA ILE A 181 -7.01 4.74 9.37
C ILE A 181 -5.52 4.50 9.61
N TRP A 182 -4.98 3.40 9.08
CA TRP A 182 -3.63 3.00 9.42
C TRP A 182 -2.58 3.62 8.49
N HIS A 183 -2.73 3.46 7.17
CA HIS A 183 -1.73 3.96 6.24
C HIS A 183 -1.63 5.50 6.27
N MET A 184 -2.75 6.23 6.26
CA MET A 184 -2.72 7.69 6.36
C MET A 184 -2.14 8.17 7.70
N TYR A 185 -2.48 7.53 8.83
CA TYR A 185 -1.90 7.88 10.13
C TYR A 185 -0.37 7.74 10.12
N ASP A 186 0.15 6.63 9.58
CA ASP A 186 1.59 6.42 9.52
C ASP A 186 2.25 7.51 8.65
N VAL A 187 1.76 7.72 7.43
CA VAL A 187 2.40 8.65 6.47
C VAL A 187 2.24 10.13 6.85
N HIS A 188 1.13 10.54 7.50
CA HIS A 188 0.82 11.96 7.78
C HIS A 188 1.09 12.43 9.22
N LEU A 189 1.08 11.54 10.20
CA LEU A 189 1.15 11.92 11.61
C LEU A 189 2.34 11.31 12.32
N ARG A 190 2.69 10.06 12.00
CA ARG A 190 3.77 9.37 12.70
C ARG A 190 5.13 9.58 12.07
N GLU A 191 5.26 9.26 10.79
CA GLU A 191 6.56 9.27 10.12
C GLU A 191 7.01 10.71 9.81
N ALA A 192 6.07 11.59 9.43
CA ALA A 192 6.31 13.02 9.34
C ALA A 192 4.99 13.79 9.36
N PHE A 193 5.00 15.02 9.91
CA PHE A 193 3.88 15.96 9.83
C PHE A 193 4.26 17.14 8.92
N PRO A 194 3.39 17.57 7.97
CA PRO A 194 2.04 17.05 7.70
C PRO A 194 2.00 15.77 6.85
N MET A 195 3.13 15.36 6.26
CA MET A 195 3.26 14.15 5.45
C MET A 195 4.72 13.81 5.16
N ASP A 196 5.05 12.53 5.05
CA ASP A 196 6.29 12.09 4.41
C ASP A 196 6.24 12.37 2.90
N ASN A 197 7.11 13.24 2.40
CA ASN A 197 7.15 13.61 0.98
C ASN A 197 7.94 12.63 0.11
N SER A 198 8.52 11.57 0.69
CA SER A 198 9.34 10.61 -0.03
C SER A 198 8.58 9.92 -1.18
N TRP A 199 7.27 9.68 -1.02
CA TRP A 199 6.43 9.10 -2.07
C TRP A 199 6.11 10.09 -3.22
N LEU A 200 6.24 11.40 -2.98
CA LEU A 200 6.04 12.44 -3.99
C LEU A 200 7.34 12.78 -4.72
N ASN A 201 8.40 13.12 -3.99
CA ASN A 201 9.65 13.62 -4.57
C ASN A 201 10.75 12.56 -4.70
N GLY A 202 10.58 11.40 -4.08
CA GLY A 202 11.50 10.27 -4.14
C GLY A 202 12.74 10.41 -3.26
N ARG A 203 12.85 11.48 -2.45
CA ARG A 203 14.05 11.81 -1.68
C ARG A 203 13.84 11.56 -0.18
N PHE A 204 14.93 11.26 0.52
CA PHE A 204 14.93 11.02 1.97
C PHE A 204 16.22 11.54 2.57
N SER A 205 16.15 12.28 3.68
CA SER A 205 17.36 12.86 4.31
C SER A 205 18.18 11.79 5.03
N LEU A 206 19.51 11.97 5.04
CA LEU A 206 20.41 11.04 5.74
C LEU A 206 20.18 11.04 7.26
N GLU A 207 19.90 12.20 7.85
CA GLU A 207 19.56 12.31 9.28
C GLU A 207 18.34 11.45 9.64
N ARG A 208 17.28 11.56 8.83
CA ARG A 208 16.05 10.78 9.02
C ARG A 208 16.28 9.29 8.74
N LEU A 209 17.16 8.97 7.78
CA LEU A 209 17.59 7.60 7.52
C LEU A 209 18.31 6.98 8.72
N LYS A 210 19.26 7.70 9.32
CA LYS A 210 19.99 7.29 10.53
C LYS A 210 19.03 7.06 11.71
N ALA A 211 18.04 7.94 11.88
CA ALA A 211 17.06 7.86 12.96
C ALA A 211 16.00 6.76 12.77
N GLU A 212 15.42 6.62 11.58
CA GLU A 212 14.26 5.75 11.33
C GLU A 212 14.65 4.37 10.76
N HIS A 213 15.75 4.30 10.02
CA HIS A 213 16.20 3.13 9.27
C HIS A 213 17.71 2.84 9.47
N PRO A 214 18.17 2.67 10.72
CA PRO A 214 19.60 2.60 11.05
C PRO A 214 20.34 1.46 10.33
N LEU A 215 19.70 0.30 10.11
CA LEU A 215 20.36 -0.82 9.43
C LEU A 215 20.59 -0.55 7.94
N GLU A 216 19.74 0.27 7.30
CA GLU A 216 19.98 0.69 5.92
C GLU A 216 21.03 1.80 5.84
N TYR A 217 21.07 2.69 6.83
CA TYR A 217 22.14 3.68 6.94
C TYR A 217 23.51 3.00 7.02
N GLU A 218 23.66 2.02 7.93
CA GLU A 218 24.90 1.23 8.08
C GLU A 218 25.27 0.48 6.79
N GLU A 219 24.29 -0.13 6.10
CA GLU A 219 24.51 -0.83 4.84
C GLU A 219 25.01 0.11 3.73
N LEU A 220 24.41 1.29 3.61
CA LEU A 220 24.80 2.28 2.61
C LEU A 220 26.19 2.84 2.90
N LEU A 221 26.51 3.10 4.17
CA LEU A 221 27.83 3.55 4.62
C LEU A 221 28.90 2.50 4.30
N ALA A 222 28.65 1.23 4.66
CA ALA A 222 29.55 0.12 4.38
C ALA A 222 29.77 -0.12 2.88
N SER A 223 28.77 0.17 2.04
CA SER A 223 28.87 0.08 0.58
C SER A 223 29.51 1.29 -0.10
N GLY A 224 29.86 2.34 0.66
CA GLY A 224 30.42 3.59 0.13
C GLY A 224 29.43 4.44 -0.68
N GLN A 225 28.12 4.20 -0.54
CA GLN A 225 27.08 4.98 -1.22
C GLN A 225 26.76 6.30 -0.52
N ILE A 226 27.12 6.41 0.76
CA ILE A 226 27.00 7.61 1.58
C ILE A 226 28.29 7.76 2.41
N GLU A 227 28.63 8.99 2.78
CA GLU A 227 29.76 9.31 3.64
C GLU A 227 29.23 9.87 4.96
N ASP A 228 29.78 9.42 6.09
CA ASP A 228 29.46 10.02 7.39
C ASP A 228 30.27 11.31 7.55
N LYS A 229 29.56 12.44 7.58
CA LYS A 229 30.18 13.77 7.73
C LYS A 229 30.47 14.14 9.18
N GLU A 230 30.17 13.27 10.15
CA GLU A 230 30.47 13.52 11.57
C GLU A 230 31.95 13.32 11.93
N ASP A 231 32.77 12.68 11.08
CA ASP A 231 34.21 12.43 11.32
C ASP A 231 35.15 13.60 10.93
N GLU A 232 34.61 14.75 10.47
CA GLU A 232 35.40 15.93 10.07
C GLU A 232 35.45 17.08 11.13
N LYS A 233 35.18 16.81 12.40
CA LYS A 233 35.30 17.81 13.48
C LYS A 233 36.30 17.47 14.57
#